data_AF-A0A7W7KR52-F1
#
_entry.id   AF-A0A7W7KR52-F1
#
_cell.length_a   1.000
_cell.length_b   1.000
_cell.length_c   1.000
_cell.angle_alpha   90.00
_cell.angle_beta   90.00
_cell.angle_gamma   90.00
#
_symmetry.space_group_name_H-M   'P 1'
#
loop_
_entity.id
_entity.type
_entity.pdbx_description
1 polymer ?
#
loop_
_entity_poly.entity_id
_entity_poly.type
_entity_poly.pdbx_seq_one_letter_code
_entity_poly.pdbx_strand_id
1 'polypeptide(L)'
;MIKLKLTGMMAFMLALVACGNSNPVIDGTDYSSTKKSLLTIYQSVTPKERTDLELDVLKIGKQYKDKSEFSKVLNGKDAAGIREVAKGSSVWLLHRDRDFRLAEYQKDYDEIKAKSDNAIALDPRGADSPVYIASIAPRLNLAAKKLDQLKAMSDEEYLKHFDLEF
;
A
#
# COMPACT_ATOMS: atom_id res chain seq x y z
N MET A 1 -25.14 22.43 76.58
CA MET A 1 -23.93 22.44 75.73
C MET A 1 -24.31 21.97 74.34
N ILE A 2 -24.35 22.88 73.38
CA ILE A 2 -24.64 22.61 71.96
C ILE A 2 -23.31 22.65 71.21
N LYS A 3 -22.97 21.58 70.49
CA LYS A 3 -21.92 21.61 69.45
C LYS A 3 -22.47 20.94 68.20
N LEU A 4 -23.06 21.78 67.35
CA LEU A 4 -23.30 21.51 65.94
C LEU A 4 -21.94 21.62 65.24
N LYS A 5 -21.45 20.55 64.59
CA LYS A 5 -20.33 20.66 63.64
C LYS A 5 -20.83 20.30 62.24
N LEU A 6 -20.95 21.36 61.44
CA LEU A 6 -20.93 21.34 60.00
C LEU A 6 -19.66 20.61 59.51
N THR A 7 -19.86 19.50 58.81
CA THR A 7 -18.92 18.96 57.81
C THR A 7 -19.80 18.13 56.87
N GLY A 8 -20.48 18.70 55.88
CA GLY A 8 -19.95 19.64 54.92
C GLY A 8 -19.38 18.86 53.75
N MET A 9 -20.27 18.39 52.87
CA MET A 9 -20.07 18.32 51.41
C MET A 9 -18.68 17.89 50.92
N MET A 10 -18.42 16.58 50.89
CA MET A 10 -17.28 16.03 50.12
C MET A 10 -17.61 14.65 49.52
N ALA A 11 -18.79 14.51 48.91
CA ALA A 11 -19.19 13.29 48.21
C ALA A 11 -19.85 13.56 46.85
N PHE A 12 -19.51 14.67 46.19
CA PHE A 12 -20.07 15.03 44.88
C PHE A 12 -19.04 15.55 43.86
N MET A 13 -17.75 15.23 44.03
CA MET A 13 -16.69 15.55 43.07
C MET A 13 -15.78 14.35 42.77
N LEU A 14 -16.36 13.20 42.39
CA LEU A 14 -15.61 12.11 41.77
C LEU A 14 -16.26 11.56 40.49
N ALA A 15 -17.19 12.31 39.89
CA ALA A 15 -17.86 11.94 38.63
C ALA A 15 -17.51 12.88 37.45
N LEU A 16 -16.32 13.48 37.44
CA LEU A 16 -15.90 14.44 36.39
C LEU A 16 -14.55 14.13 35.72
N VAL A 17 -14.07 12.90 35.77
CA VAL A 17 -12.94 12.43 34.95
C VAL A 17 -13.28 11.09 34.29
N ALA A 18 -14.34 11.07 33.50
CA ALA A 18 -14.62 9.98 32.56
C ALA A 18 -15.10 10.49 31.19
N CYS A 19 -14.93 11.78 30.89
CA CYS A 19 -14.95 12.30 29.52
C CYS A 19 -13.53 12.28 28.95
N GLY A 20 -12.88 11.12 29.00
CA GLY A 20 -11.76 10.88 28.09
C GLY A 20 -12.38 10.73 26.71
N ASN A 21 -12.24 11.75 25.85
CA ASN A 21 -12.56 11.62 24.44
C ASN A 21 -11.68 10.50 23.87
N SER A 22 -12.15 9.26 23.91
CA SER A 22 -11.55 8.19 23.15
C SER A 22 -11.70 8.56 21.69
N ASN A 23 -10.61 8.44 20.93
CA ASN A 23 -10.68 8.59 19.49
C ASN A 23 -11.74 7.61 18.96
N PRO A 24 -12.61 8.02 18.01
CA PRO A 24 -13.54 7.10 17.41
C PRO A 24 -12.79 5.93 16.79
N VAL A 25 -13.27 4.72 17.08
CA VAL A 25 -12.73 3.47 16.54
C VAL A 25 -13.70 2.84 15.54
N ILE A 26 -13.15 2.04 14.64
CA ILE A 26 -13.90 1.30 13.64
C ILE A 26 -14.63 0.11 14.26
N ASP A 27 -15.95 0.03 14.04
CA ASP A 27 -16.71 -1.20 14.18
C ASP A 27 -16.60 -2.00 12.87
N GLY A 28 -15.70 -2.98 12.86
CA GLY A 28 -15.41 -3.85 11.72
C GLY A 28 -16.24 -5.13 11.67
N THR A 29 -17.36 -5.20 12.39
CA THR A 29 -18.25 -6.38 12.38
C THR A 29 -18.75 -6.69 10.96
N ASP A 30 -19.12 -5.65 10.22
CA ASP A 30 -19.43 -5.74 8.80
C ASP A 30 -19.04 -4.47 8.04
N TYR A 31 -19.22 -4.48 6.72
CA TYR A 31 -18.85 -3.36 5.87
C TYR A 31 -19.70 -2.10 6.09
N SER A 32 -20.97 -2.27 6.46
CA SER A 32 -21.89 -1.16 6.75
C SER A 32 -21.49 -0.46 8.04
N SER A 33 -21.19 -1.20 9.12
CA SER A 33 -20.68 -0.65 10.37
C SER A 33 -19.33 0.03 10.16
N THR A 34 -18.44 -0.59 9.39
CA THR A 34 -17.12 -0.03 9.05
C THR A 34 -17.26 1.34 8.39
N LYS A 35 -18.14 1.45 7.39
CA LYS A 35 -18.38 2.70 6.65
C LYS A 35 -18.91 3.81 7.56
N LYS A 36 -19.80 3.47 8.51
CA LYS A 36 -20.33 4.44 9.48
C LYS A 36 -19.23 4.93 10.41
N SER A 37 -18.42 4.04 10.97
CA SER A 37 -17.31 4.44 11.84
C SER A 37 -16.24 5.25 11.10
N LEU A 38 -15.93 4.90 9.85
CA LEU A 38 -15.03 5.69 9.01
C LEU A 38 -15.54 7.12 8.84
N LEU A 39 -16.84 7.30 8.56
CA LEU A 39 -17.44 8.62 8.45
C LEU A 39 -17.31 9.42 9.76
N THR A 40 -17.49 8.78 10.92
CA THR A 40 -17.29 9.41 12.23
C THR A 40 -15.84 9.84 12.43
N ILE A 41 -14.87 9.00 12.08
CA ILE A 41 -13.44 9.35 12.13
C ILE A 41 -13.13 10.53 11.20
N TYR A 42 -13.64 10.52 9.97
CA TYR A 42 -13.43 11.60 9.01
C TYR A 42 -14.01 12.95 9.47
N GLN A 43 -15.08 12.92 10.26
CA GLN A 43 -15.67 14.12 10.87
C GLN A 43 -14.90 14.62 12.09
N SER A 44 -14.07 13.78 12.70
CA SER A 44 -13.30 14.12 13.91
C SER A 44 -11.88 14.63 13.62
N VAL A 45 -11.47 14.72 12.36
CA VAL A 45 -10.12 15.14 11.94
C VAL A 45 -10.16 16.42 11.10
N THR A 46 -9.02 17.07 10.91
CA THR A 46 -8.91 18.25 10.03
C THR A 46 -9.15 17.88 8.56
N PRO A 47 -9.50 18.84 7.68
CA PRO A 47 -9.69 18.57 6.26
C PRO A 47 -8.47 17.95 5.56
N LYS A 48 -7.25 18.36 5.94
CA LYS A 48 -6.02 17.78 5.40
C LYS A 48 -5.88 16.31 5.83
N GLU A 49 -6.00 16.05 7.13
CA GLU A 49 -5.90 14.70 7.67
C GLU A 49 -6.98 13.77 7.13
N ARG A 50 -8.16 14.30 6.83
CA ARG A 50 -9.24 13.56 6.17
C ARG A 50 -8.81 13.08 4.79
N THR A 51 -8.27 13.97 3.96
CA THR A 51 -7.77 13.60 2.62
C THR A 51 -6.69 12.52 2.72
N ASP A 52 -5.74 12.69 3.64
CA ASP A 52 -4.67 11.71 3.86
C ASP A 52 -5.23 10.35 4.31
N LEU A 53 -6.19 10.34 5.24
CA LEU A 53 -6.86 9.12 5.72
C LEU A 53 -7.73 8.45 4.65
N GLU A 54 -8.39 9.22 3.78
CA GLU A 54 -9.15 8.68 2.66
C GLU A 54 -8.21 7.96 1.68
N LEU A 55 -7.02 8.52 1.40
CA LEU A 55 -5.99 7.85 0.60
C LEU A 55 -5.47 6.58 1.27
N ASP A 56 -5.23 6.61 2.58
CA ASP A 56 -4.82 5.43 3.35
C ASP A 56 -5.87 4.32 3.28
N VAL A 57 -7.14 4.66 3.47
CA VAL A 57 -8.24 3.70 3.35
C VAL A 57 -8.36 3.13 1.94
N LEU A 58 -8.10 3.94 0.90
CA LEU A 58 -8.06 3.47 -0.48
C LEU A 58 -6.91 2.47 -0.70
N LYS A 59 -5.71 2.73 -0.16
CA LYS A 59 -4.57 1.78 -0.24
C LYS A 59 -4.94 0.45 0.40
N ILE A 60 -5.53 0.48 1.58
CA ILE A 60 -6.01 -0.72 2.29
C ILE A 60 -7.05 -1.48 1.46
N GLY A 61 -8.04 -0.77 0.91
CA GLY A 61 -9.06 -1.38 0.06
C GLY A 61 -8.54 -1.99 -1.24
N LYS A 62 -7.39 -1.52 -1.77
CA LYS A 62 -6.74 -2.15 -2.93
C LYS A 62 -6.11 -3.50 -2.60
N GLN A 63 -5.55 -3.64 -1.39
CA GLN A 63 -5.00 -4.89 -0.88
C GLN A 63 -6.12 -5.87 -0.50
N TYR A 64 -7.05 -5.43 0.34
CA TYR A 64 -8.17 -6.23 0.84
C TYR A 64 -9.43 -5.94 0.05
N LYS A 65 -9.55 -6.53 -1.15
CA LYS A 65 -10.71 -6.33 -2.04
C LYS A 65 -12.00 -6.91 -1.51
N ASP A 66 -11.90 -7.98 -0.72
CA ASP A 66 -13.06 -8.55 -0.06
C ASP A 66 -13.53 -7.63 1.07
N LYS A 67 -14.82 -7.33 1.09
CA LYS A 67 -15.39 -6.38 2.05
C LYS A 67 -15.32 -6.90 3.49
N SER A 68 -15.40 -8.22 3.70
CA SER A 68 -15.30 -8.80 5.05
C SER A 68 -13.88 -8.70 5.56
N GLU A 69 -12.87 -9.01 4.74
CA GLU A 69 -11.46 -8.87 5.13
C GLU A 69 -11.07 -7.41 5.38
N PHE A 70 -11.52 -6.50 4.52
CA PHE A 70 -11.34 -5.06 4.72
C PHE A 70 -11.92 -4.57 6.06
N SER A 71 -13.14 -5.01 6.40
CA SER A 71 -13.74 -4.67 7.69
C SER A 71 -12.97 -5.26 8.88
N LYS A 72 -12.52 -6.52 8.76
CA LYS A 72 -11.76 -7.19 9.81
C LYS A 72 -10.42 -6.52 10.08
N VAL A 73 -9.66 -6.14 9.05
CA VAL A 73 -8.33 -5.52 9.24
C VAL A 73 -8.43 -4.15 9.90
N LEU A 74 -9.53 -3.43 9.68
CA LEU A 74 -9.80 -2.14 10.29
C LEU A 74 -10.49 -2.23 11.65
N ASN A 75 -11.01 -3.39 12.06
CA ASN A 75 -11.78 -3.51 13.29
C ASN A 75 -10.98 -3.03 14.52
N GLY A 76 -11.60 -2.16 15.33
CA GLY A 76 -11.00 -1.57 16.52
C GLY A 76 -9.88 -0.55 16.25
N LYS A 77 -9.61 -0.18 14.98
CA LYS A 77 -8.63 0.85 14.66
C LYS A 77 -9.24 2.24 14.78
N ASP A 78 -8.47 3.19 15.29
CA ASP A 78 -8.73 4.62 15.17
C ASP A 78 -7.98 5.20 13.95
N ALA A 79 -7.94 6.53 13.82
CA ALA A 79 -7.20 7.20 12.75
C ALA A 79 -5.71 6.81 12.70
N ALA A 80 -5.05 6.65 13.84
CA ALA A 80 -3.64 6.23 13.88
C ALA A 80 -3.49 4.75 13.48
N GLY A 81 -4.40 3.90 13.93
CA GLY A 81 -4.46 2.50 13.53
C GLY A 81 -4.68 2.31 12.03
N ILE A 82 -5.52 3.13 11.39
CA ILE A 82 -5.72 3.13 9.93
C ILE A 82 -4.41 3.42 9.21
N ARG A 83 -3.69 4.48 9.63
CA ARG A 83 -2.39 4.86 9.04
C ARG A 83 -1.36 3.74 9.14
N GLU A 84 -1.33 3.05 10.27
CA GLU A 84 -0.39 1.93 10.46
C GLU A 84 -0.70 0.76 9.52
N VAL A 85 -1.96 0.40 9.33
CA VAL A 85 -2.36 -0.63 8.35
C VAL A 85 -2.02 -0.16 6.92
N ALA A 86 -2.23 1.12 6.62
CA ALA A 86 -1.95 1.67 5.30
C ALA A 86 -0.47 1.59 4.90
N LYS A 87 0.49 1.71 5.84
CA LYS A 87 1.92 1.49 5.56
C LYS A 87 2.17 0.09 4.99
N GLY A 88 1.56 -0.94 5.58
CA GLY A 88 1.64 -2.30 5.07
C GLY A 88 1.03 -2.43 3.66
N SER A 89 -0.07 -1.73 3.41
CA SER A 89 -0.70 -1.69 2.09
C SER A 89 0.10 -0.90 1.05
N SER A 90 0.84 0.14 1.44
CA SER A 90 1.80 0.84 0.59
C SER A 90 2.91 -0.11 0.12
N VAL A 91 3.50 -0.89 1.03
CA VAL A 91 4.51 -1.90 0.68
C VAL A 91 3.93 -2.98 -0.23
N TRP A 92 2.71 -3.43 0.04
CA TRP A 92 2.05 -4.41 -0.83
C TRP A 92 1.81 -3.86 -2.25
N LEU A 93 1.37 -2.60 -2.37
CA LEU A 93 1.17 -1.94 -3.66
C LEU A 93 2.48 -1.79 -4.43
N LEU A 94 3.56 -1.44 -3.74
CA LEU A 94 4.91 -1.37 -4.29
C LEU A 94 5.34 -2.71 -4.91
N HIS A 95 5.24 -3.80 -4.14
CA HIS A 95 5.61 -5.13 -4.64
C HIS A 95 4.73 -5.58 -5.79
N ARG A 96 3.43 -5.28 -5.74
CA ARG A 96 2.51 -5.61 -6.83
C ARG A 96 2.83 -4.85 -8.13
N ASP A 97 3.16 -3.55 -8.05
CA ASP A 97 3.59 -2.78 -9.22
C ASP A 97 4.89 -3.35 -9.80
N ARG A 98 5.82 -3.71 -8.91
CA ARG A 98 7.10 -4.33 -9.29
C ARG A 98 6.92 -5.68 -9.99
N ASP A 99 6.06 -6.54 -9.47
CA ASP A 99 5.74 -7.83 -10.08
C ASP A 99 5.13 -7.65 -11.48
N PHE A 100 4.25 -6.66 -11.64
CA PHE A 100 3.67 -6.33 -12.94
C PHE A 100 4.74 -5.93 -13.95
N ARG A 101 5.65 -5.02 -13.59
CA ARG A 101 6.74 -4.58 -14.47
C ARG A 101 7.74 -5.68 -14.77
N LEU A 102 8.06 -6.54 -13.79
CA LEU A 102 8.90 -7.71 -14.00
C LEU A 102 8.29 -8.65 -15.03
N ALA A 103 6.98 -8.89 -14.96
CA ALA A 103 6.28 -9.70 -15.94
C ALA A 103 6.29 -9.07 -17.34
N GLU A 104 6.09 -7.75 -17.45
CA GLU A 104 6.21 -7.03 -18.73
C GLU A 104 7.62 -7.12 -19.33
N TYR A 105 8.66 -6.87 -18.53
CA TYR A 105 10.04 -6.92 -19.00
C TYR A 105 10.48 -8.35 -19.36
N GLN A 106 10.00 -9.35 -18.62
CA GLN A 106 10.25 -10.75 -18.96
C GLN A 106 9.58 -11.11 -20.30
N LYS A 107 8.33 -10.68 -20.51
CA LYS A 107 7.63 -10.90 -21.78
C LYS A 107 8.39 -10.27 -22.96
N ASP A 108 8.82 -9.02 -22.83
CA ASP A 108 9.62 -8.34 -23.86
C ASP A 108 10.92 -9.09 -24.16
N TYR A 109 11.62 -9.56 -23.12
CA TYR A 109 12.82 -10.36 -23.26
C TYR A 109 12.53 -11.67 -24.02
N ASP A 110 11.50 -12.41 -23.61
CA ASP A 110 11.13 -13.70 -24.21
C ASP A 110 10.75 -13.54 -25.69
N GLU A 111 10.00 -12.48 -26.05
CA GLU A 111 9.64 -12.20 -27.43
C GLU A 111 10.87 -11.88 -28.31
N ILE A 112 11.82 -11.11 -27.78
CA ILE A 112 13.06 -10.79 -28.51
C ILE A 112 13.95 -12.03 -28.60
N LYS A 113 14.01 -12.84 -27.54
CA LYS A 113 14.78 -14.10 -27.50
C LYS A 113 14.23 -15.12 -28.50
N ALA A 114 12.91 -15.25 -28.63
CA ALA A 114 12.30 -16.11 -29.63
C ALA A 114 12.62 -15.65 -31.06
N LYS A 115 12.60 -14.34 -31.33
CA LYS A 115 13.02 -13.76 -32.64
C LYS A 115 14.50 -14.01 -32.92
N SER A 116 15.33 -13.88 -31.88
CA SER A 116 16.76 -14.21 -31.92
C SER A 116 16.98 -15.67 -32.31
N ASP A 117 16.32 -16.59 -31.61
CA ASP A 117 16.50 -18.03 -31.84
C ASP A 117 16.03 -18.45 -33.24
N ASN A 118 14.94 -17.87 -33.71
CA ASN A 118 14.45 -18.08 -35.08
C ASN A 118 15.43 -17.53 -36.13
N ALA A 119 15.95 -16.31 -35.94
CA ALA A 119 16.92 -15.73 -36.87
C ALA A 119 18.22 -16.54 -36.95
N ILE A 120 18.72 -17.04 -35.81
CA ILE A 120 19.88 -17.91 -35.75
C ILE A 120 19.62 -19.25 -36.45
N ALA A 121 18.41 -19.81 -36.32
CA ALA A 121 18.05 -21.06 -36.97
C ALA A 121 17.91 -20.95 -38.50
N LEU A 122 17.53 -19.78 -39.02
CA LEU A 122 17.29 -19.55 -40.45
C LEU A 122 18.55 -19.10 -41.22
N ASP A 123 19.52 -18.49 -40.56
CA ASP A 123 20.77 -18.04 -41.21
C ASP A 123 21.90 -19.05 -40.92
N PRO A 124 22.58 -19.61 -41.94
CA PRO A 124 23.70 -20.54 -41.72
C PRO A 124 24.89 -19.90 -40.99
N ARG A 125 24.98 -18.57 -40.95
CA ARG A 125 25.95 -17.82 -40.13
C ARG A 125 25.50 -17.70 -38.66
N GLY A 126 24.23 -17.99 -38.37
CA GLY A 126 23.66 -17.95 -37.03
C GLY A 126 23.84 -16.58 -36.36
N ALA A 127 24.42 -16.60 -35.16
CA ALA A 127 24.70 -15.40 -34.37
C ALA A 127 25.76 -14.48 -34.98
N ASP A 128 26.53 -14.93 -35.98
CA ASP A 128 27.51 -14.11 -36.69
C ASP A 128 26.90 -13.35 -37.87
N SER A 129 25.58 -13.52 -38.13
CA SER A 129 24.87 -12.79 -39.17
C SER A 129 24.91 -11.27 -38.89
N PRO A 130 25.27 -10.41 -39.88
CA PRO A 130 25.24 -8.96 -39.71
C PRO A 130 23.87 -8.42 -39.29
N VAL A 131 22.78 -9.06 -39.74
CA VAL A 131 21.41 -8.71 -39.35
C VAL A 131 21.19 -8.98 -37.86
N TYR A 132 21.65 -10.13 -37.37
CA TYR A 132 21.55 -10.47 -35.95
C TYR A 132 22.34 -9.48 -35.09
N ILE A 133 23.61 -9.23 -35.43
CA ILE A 133 24.51 -8.36 -34.69
C ILE A 133 24.00 -6.91 -34.66
N ALA A 134 23.52 -6.39 -35.80
CA ALA A 134 23.11 -5.00 -35.89
C ALA A 134 21.71 -4.73 -35.31
N SER A 135 20.80 -5.71 -35.33
CA SER A 135 19.38 -5.46 -35.03
C SER A 135 18.81 -6.24 -33.85
N ILE A 136 19.24 -7.49 -33.62
CA ILE A 136 18.65 -8.36 -32.61
C ILE A 136 19.47 -8.37 -31.33
N ALA A 137 20.78 -8.60 -31.42
CA ALA A 137 21.66 -8.68 -30.25
C ALA A 137 21.61 -7.42 -29.36
N PRO A 138 21.61 -6.18 -29.89
CA PRO A 138 21.52 -4.99 -29.04
C PRO A 138 20.19 -4.89 -28.29
N ARG A 139 19.09 -5.30 -28.92
CA ARG A 139 17.74 -5.30 -28.32
C ARG A 139 17.63 -6.36 -27.23
N LEU A 140 18.16 -7.56 -27.48
CA LEU A 140 18.16 -8.64 -26.50
C LEU A 140 19.00 -8.26 -25.28
N ASN A 141 20.18 -7.68 -25.49
CA ASN A 141 21.04 -7.18 -24.41
C ASN A 141 20.38 -6.05 -23.61
N LEU A 142 19.69 -5.12 -24.28
CA LEU A 142 18.96 -4.05 -23.61
C LEU A 142 17.80 -4.60 -22.76
N ALA A 143 17.03 -5.55 -23.30
CA ALA A 143 15.93 -6.18 -22.57
C ALA A 143 16.43 -6.96 -21.34
N ALA A 144 17.49 -7.76 -21.51
CA ALA A 144 18.15 -8.46 -20.40
C ALA A 144 18.61 -7.48 -19.32
N LYS A 145 19.31 -6.40 -19.71
CA LYS A 145 19.80 -5.39 -18.78
C LYS A 145 18.67 -4.73 -17.99
N LYS A 146 17.56 -4.36 -18.65
CA LYS A 146 16.41 -3.76 -17.96
C LYS A 146 15.79 -4.72 -16.94
N LEU A 147 15.66 -5.99 -17.31
CA LEU A 147 15.13 -7.02 -16.43
C LEU A 147 16.05 -7.25 -15.22
N ASP A 148 17.36 -7.36 -15.43
CA ASP A 148 18.34 -7.57 -14.35
C ASP A 148 18.43 -6.36 -13.43
N GLN A 149 18.41 -5.15 -13.99
CA GLN A 149 18.35 -3.91 -13.20
C GLN A 149 17.11 -3.87 -12.32
N LEU A 150 15.94 -4.22 -12.85
CA LEU A 150 14.70 -4.23 -12.10
C LEU A 150 14.70 -5.32 -11.01
N LYS A 151 15.31 -6.49 -11.26
CA LYS A 151 15.46 -7.57 -10.25
C LYS A 151 16.41 -7.19 -9.12
N ALA A 152 17.50 -6.48 -9.44
CA ALA A 152 18.53 -6.11 -8.48
C ALA A 152 18.16 -4.90 -7.60
N MET A 153 17.16 -4.12 -8.00
CA MET A 153 16.78 -2.87 -7.33
C MET A 153 16.31 -3.10 -5.89
N SER A 154 16.71 -2.24 -4.95
CA SER A 154 16.04 -2.20 -3.64
C SER A 154 14.64 -1.57 -3.77
N ASP A 155 13.81 -1.72 -2.74
CA ASP A 155 12.50 -1.06 -2.72
C ASP A 155 12.62 0.48 -2.76
N GLU A 156 13.61 1.04 -2.07
CA GLU A 156 13.91 2.48 -2.08
C GLU A 156 14.37 2.98 -3.46
N GLU A 157 15.24 2.21 -4.11
CA GLU A 157 15.69 2.52 -5.47
C GLU A 157 14.53 2.43 -6.46
N TYR A 158 13.62 1.48 -6.27
CA TYR A 158 12.44 1.29 -7.12
C TYR A 158 11.50 2.48 -7.03
N LEU A 159 11.18 2.92 -5.82
CA LEU A 159 10.35 4.10 -5.59
C LEU A 159 10.93 5.33 -6.31
N LYS A 160 12.23 5.56 -6.15
CA LYS A 160 12.93 6.68 -6.78
C LYS A 160 12.99 6.55 -8.31
N HIS A 161 13.18 5.34 -8.83
CA HIS A 161 13.32 5.11 -10.28
C HIS A 161 12.02 5.40 -11.03
N PHE A 162 10.88 5.10 -10.41
CA PHE A 162 9.55 5.24 -11.03
C PHE A 162 8.76 6.45 -10.52
N ASP A 163 9.38 7.32 -9.72
CA ASP A 163 8.76 8.52 -9.14
C ASP A 163 7.46 8.18 -8.38
N LEU A 164 7.52 7.14 -7.55
CA LEU A 164 6.38 6.65 -6.78
C LEU A 164 6.42 7.22 -5.37
N GLU A 165 5.34 7.87 -4.97
CA GLU A 165 5.09 8.32 -3.60
C GLU A 165 4.02 7.42 -2.95
N PHE A 166 4.37 6.69 -1.89
CA PHE A 166 3.43 5.84 -1.13
C PHE A 166 3.42 6.13 0.36
#